data_AF-A0AB39ESD6-F1
#
_entry.id   AF-A0AB39ESD6-F1
#
_cell.length_a   1.000
_cell.length_b   1.000
_cell.length_c   1.000
_cell.angle_alpha   90.00
_cell.angle_beta   90.00
_cell.angle_gamma   90.00
#
_symmetry.space_group_name_H-M   'P 1'
#
loop_
_entity.id
_entity.type
_entity.pdbx_description
1 polymer ?
#
loop_
_entity_poly.entity_id
_entity_poly.type
_entity_poly.pdbx_seq_one_letter_code
_entity_poly.pdbx_strand_id
1 'polypeptide(L)'
;MTTSFITLLLFQVLGEAAAFALSVPIPGPVIGMILLLIWLIAKQDQDSALIRSSTRFLRHLSLLFIPAAVGIMTQFDRLAAEWPAILAGVAGALMTQAVLGRLRLSDPCTHGFTLGVVAHGIGAARAMQISPRDGAFAGLGMGLAGLLTAVCLPLAFRLAGY
;
A
#
# COMPACT_ATOMS: atom_id res chain seq x y z
N MET A 1 -8.39 21.17 1.16
CA MET A 1 -8.83 19.84 1.64
C MET A 1 -9.77 19.20 0.63
N THR A 2 -10.85 19.89 0.27
CA THR A 2 -11.80 19.42 -0.73
C THR A 2 -11.13 19.13 -2.08
N THR A 3 -10.24 20.01 -2.55
CA THR A 3 -9.51 19.81 -3.80
C THR A 3 -8.69 18.52 -3.81
N SER A 4 -7.91 18.26 -2.76
CA SER A 4 -7.07 17.06 -2.66
C SER A 4 -7.88 15.76 -2.63
N PHE A 5 -8.98 15.76 -1.89
CA PHE A 5 -9.88 14.60 -1.84
C PHE A 5 -10.57 14.37 -3.19
N ILE A 6 -11.02 15.45 -3.84
CA ILE A 6 -11.56 15.40 -5.21
C ILE A 6 -10.51 14.87 -6.18
N THR A 7 -9.25 15.30 -6.08
CA THR A 7 -8.16 14.78 -6.93
C THR A 7 -7.99 13.27 -6.72
N LEU A 8 -7.92 12.79 -5.48
CA LEU A 8 -7.80 11.35 -5.19
C LEU A 8 -8.99 10.56 -5.74
N LEU A 9 -10.23 11.01 -5.50
CA LEU A 9 -11.43 10.36 -6.02
C LEU A 9 -11.53 10.42 -7.54
N LEU A 10 -11.12 11.53 -8.15
CA LEU A 10 -11.13 11.69 -9.59
C LEU A 10 -10.22 10.65 -10.24
N PHE A 11 -8.99 10.50 -9.76
CA PHE A 11 -8.08 9.48 -10.28
C PHE A 11 -8.56 8.06 -9.97
N GLN A 12 -9.19 7.82 -8.83
CA GLN A 12 -9.83 6.54 -8.51
C GLN A 12 -10.94 6.19 -9.51
N VAL A 13 -11.84 7.13 -9.81
CA VAL A 13 -12.93 6.96 -10.78
C VAL A 13 -12.40 6.81 -12.21
N LEU A 14 -11.41 7.61 -12.59
CA LEU A 14 -10.75 7.49 -13.90
C LEU A 14 -10.07 6.13 -14.07
N GLY A 15 -9.42 5.62 -13.03
CA GLY A 15 -8.84 4.29 -13.03
C GLY A 15 -9.87 3.18 -13.21
N GLU A 16 -11.00 3.27 -12.50
CA GLU A 16 -12.12 2.32 -12.63
C GLU A 16 -12.75 2.37 -14.02
N ALA A 17 -13.00 3.57 -14.55
CA ALA A 17 -13.53 3.76 -15.90
C ALA A 17 -12.59 3.20 -16.98
N ALA A 18 -11.27 3.42 -16.82
CA ALA A 18 -10.26 2.87 -17.72
C ALA A 18 -10.17 1.35 -17.63
N ALA A 19 -10.21 0.77 -16.42
CA ALA A 19 -10.22 -0.68 -16.22
C ALA A 19 -11.40 -1.34 -16.93
N PHE A 20 -12.59 -0.75 -16.77
CA PHE A 20 -13.82 -1.21 -17.42
C PHE A 20 -13.74 -1.09 -18.94
N ALA A 21 -13.32 0.08 -19.46
CA ALA A 21 -13.28 0.33 -20.90
C ALA A 21 -12.22 -0.52 -21.64
N LEU A 22 -11.06 -0.73 -21.02
CA LEU A 22 -9.95 -1.45 -21.64
C LEU A 22 -9.97 -2.96 -21.34
N SER A 23 -10.93 -3.44 -20.50
CA SER A 23 -11.05 -4.86 -20.09
C SER A 23 -9.73 -5.47 -19.65
N VAL A 24 -8.92 -4.68 -18.95
CA VAL A 24 -7.56 -5.06 -18.53
C VAL A 24 -7.70 -5.85 -17.22
N PRO A 25 -6.96 -6.95 -17.02
CA PRO A 25 -6.98 -7.73 -15.77
C PRO A 25 -6.24 -7.02 -14.62
N ILE A 26 -6.30 -5.69 -14.55
CA ILE A 26 -5.67 -4.88 -13.51
C ILE A 26 -6.80 -4.14 -12.77
N PRO A 27 -6.81 -4.17 -11.42
CA PRO A 27 -7.82 -3.45 -10.64
C PRO A 27 -7.83 -1.94 -10.98
N GLY A 28 -9.02 -1.36 -11.15
CA GLY A 28 -9.21 0.08 -11.38
C GLY A 28 -8.47 1.01 -10.41
N PRO A 29 -8.45 0.76 -9.08
CA PRO A 29 -7.68 1.56 -8.13
C PRO A 29 -6.18 1.65 -8.47
N VAL A 30 -5.59 0.57 -9.01
CA VAL A 30 -4.17 0.47 -9.35
C VAL A 30 -3.87 1.34 -10.56
N ILE A 31 -4.74 1.30 -11.57
CA ILE A 31 -4.65 2.20 -12.74
C ILE A 31 -4.79 3.66 -12.29
N GLY A 32 -5.73 3.95 -11.39
CA GLY A 32 -5.90 5.27 -10.80
C GLY A 32 -4.65 5.77 -10.06
N MET A 33 -3.99 4.90 -9.29
CA MET A 33 -2.71 5.20 -8.64
C MET A 33 -1.59 5.49 -9.63
N ILE A 34 -1.48 4.73 -10.73
CA ILE A 34 -0.48 4.95 -11.78
C ILE A 34 -0.72 6.29 -12.48
N LEU A 35 -1.97 6.60 -12.83
CA LEU A 35 -2.36 7.86 -13.46
C LEU A 35 -2.05 9.06 -12.54
N LEU A 36 -2.40 8.95 -11.25
CA LEU A 36 -2.07 9.95 -10.25
C LEU A 36 -0.55 10.16 -10.13
N LEU A 37 0.24 9.09 -10.14
CA LEU A 37 1.70 9.16 -10.07
C LEU A 37 2.29 9.86 -11.30
N ILE A 38 1.85 9.50 -12.51
CA ILE A 38 2.28 10.13 -13.76
C ILE A 38 1.96 11.63 -13.73
N TRP A 39 0.77 11.99 -13.27
CA TRP A 39 0.35 13.38 -13.14
C TRP A 39 1.20 14.15 -12.13
N LEU A 40 1.53 13.56 -10.97
CA LEU A 40 2.40 14.19 -9.97
C LEU A 40 3.83 14.39 -10.48
N ILE A 41 4.38 13.43 -11.23
CA ILE A 41 5.69 13.55 -11.85
C ILE A 41 5.70 14.69 -12.88
N ALA A 42 4.66 14.77 -13.73
CA ALA A 42 4.54 15.80 -14.76
C ALA A 42 4.33 17.21 -14.17
N LYS A 43 3.62 17.32 -13.04
CA LYS A 43 3.33 18.61 -12.40
C LYS A 43 4.56 19.21 -11.69
N GLN A 44 5.58 18.40 -11.35
CA GLN A 44 6.76 18.78 -10.55
C GLN A 44 6.45 19.53 -9.22
N ASP A 45 5.19 19.51 -8.78
CA ASP A 45 4.69 20.28 -7.65
C ASP A 45 4.41 19.35 -6.48
N GLN A 46 5.14 19.55 -5.38
CA GLN A 46 4.89 18.86 -4.12
C GLN A 46 3.69 19.51 -3.43
N ASP A 47 2.50 19.22 -3.95
CA ASP A 47 1.27 19.83 -3.50
C ASP A 47 1.05 19.52 -2.00
N SER A 48 1.41 20.50 -1.17
CA SER A 48 1.39 20.37 0.28
C SER A 48 -0.04 20.14 0.80
N ALA A 49 -1.08 20.46 0.01
CA ALA A 49 -2.46 20.14 0.34
C ALA A 49 -2.80 18.66 0.13
N LEU A 50 -2.28 18.02 -0.93
CA LEU A 50 -2.44 16.60 -1.20
C LEU A 50 -1.76 15.78 -0.12
N ILE A 51 -0.50 16.12 0.20
CA ILE A 51 0.29 15.47 1.26
C ILE A 51 -0.45 15.59 2.60
N ARG A 52 -0.87 16.81 3.00
CA ARG A 52 -1.62 17.01 4.25
C ARG A 52 -2.93 16.23 4.33
N SER A 53 -3.62 16.05 3.21
CA SER A 53 -4.88 15.30 3.17
C SER A 53 -4.62 13.79 3.30
N SER A 54 -3.62 13.26 2.58
CA SER A 54 -3.19 11.88 2.68
C SER A 54 -2.71 11.53 4.10
N THR A 55 -1.85 12.35 4.72
CA THR A 55 -1.39 12.13 6.10
C THR A 55 -2.53 12.15 7.12
N ARG A 56 -3.64 12.82 6.83
CA ARG A 56 -4.82 12.85 7.70
C ARG A 56 -5.65 11.56 7.58
N PHE A 57 -5.77 10.99 6.38
CA PHE A 57 -6.32 9.66 6.17
C PHE A 57 -5.43 8.55 6.75
N LEU A 58 -4.12 8.65 6.58
CA LEU A 58 -3.16 7.67 7.14
C LEU A 58 -3.24 7.59 8.67
N ARG A 59 -3.58 8.68 9.37
CA ARG A 59 -3.85 8.64 10.82
C ARG A 59 -5.05 7.78 11.22
N HIS A 60 -5.94 7.50 10.28
CA HIS A 60 -7.14 6.70 10.47
C HIS A 60 -7.11 5.41 9.63
N LEU A 61 -5.93 4.99 9.15
CA LEU A 61 -5.77 3.80 8.28
C LEU A 61 -6.44 2.56 8.86
N SER A 62 -6.40 2.38 10.18
CA SER A 62 -7.04 1.25 10.87
C SER A 62 -8.54 1.16 10.58
N LEU A 63 -9.25 2.30 10.45
CA LEU A 63 -10.68 2.32 10.10
C LEU A 63 -10.93 1.84 8.67
N LEU A 64 -10.01 2.12 7.75
CA LEU A 64 -10.10 1.70 6.35
C LEU A 64 -9.92 0.18 6.18
N PHE A 65 -9.31 -0.50 7.16
CA PHE A 65 -9.17 -1.95 7.16
C PHE A 65 -10.37 -2.69 7.78
N ILE A 66 -11.28 -2.00 8.46
CA ILE A 66 -12.46 -2.64 9.09
C ILE A 66 -13.33 -3.37 8.04
N PRO A 67 -13.72 -2.75 6.91
CA PRO A 67 -14.55 -3.44 5.92
C PRO A 67 -13.87 -4.68 5.33
N ALA A 68 -12.57 -4.59 5.05
CA ALA A 68 -11.78 -5.72 4.58
C ALA A 68 -11.71 -6.85 5.63
N ALA A 69 -11.47 -6.51 6.90
CA ALA A 69 -11.42 -7.47 8.00
C ALA A 69 -12.78 -8.18 8.20
N VAL A 70 -13.88 -7.42 8.20
CA VAL A 70 -15.25 -7.97 8.30
C VAL A 70 -15.55 -8.91 7.13
N GLY A 71 -15.12 -8.56 5.90
CA GLY A 71 -15.24 -9.43 4.75
C GLY A 71 -14.54 -10.77 4.95
N ILE A 72 -13.30 -10.77 5.45
CA ILE A 72 -12.53 -11.99 5.73
C ILE A 72 -13.20 -12.85 6.81
N MET A 73 -13.87 -12.25 7.80
CA MET A 73 -14.58 -13.01 8.84
C MET A 73 -15.71 -13.88 8.28
N THR A 74 -16.23 -13.57 7.09
CA THR A 74 -17.22 -14.43 6.42
C THR A 74 -16.64 -15.78 5.97
N GLN A 75 -15.31 -15.90 5.87
CA GLN A 75 -14.58 -17.14 5.58
C GLN A 75 -13.75 -17.63 6.76
N PHE A 76 -14.27 -17.50 7.99
CA PHE A 76 -13.55 -17.83 9.22
C PHE A 76 -12.94 -19.24 9.21
N ASP A 77 -13.66 -20.25 8.71
CA ASP A 77 -13.17 -21.64 8.69
C ASP A 77 -11.92 -21.80 7.80
N ARG A 78 -11.84 -21.10 6.68
CA ARG A 78 -10.63 -21.08 5.84
C ARG A 78 -9.49 -20.34 6.51
N LEU A 79 -9.80 -19.22 7.18
CA LEU A 79 -8.81 -18.47 7.94
C LEU A 79 -8.22 -19.31 9.08
N ALA A 80 -9.06 -20.08 9.77
CA ALA A 80 -8.66 -20.99 10.84
C ALA A 80 -7.80 -22.14 10.30
N ALA A 81 -8.05 -22.64 9.09
CA ALA A 81 -7.21 -23.65 8.46
C ALA A 81 -5.81 -23.11 8.08
N GLU A 82 -5.74 -21.87 7.61
CA GLU A 82 -4.51 -21.21 7.15
C GLU A 82 -3.76 -20.44 8.26
N TRP A 83 -4.11 -20.68 9.53
CA TRP A 83 -3.46 -20.03 10.68
C TRP A 83 -1.92 -20.12 10.69
N PRO A 84 -1.25 -21.20 10.21
CA PRO A 84 0.21 -21.25 10.20
C PRO A 84 0.82 -20.26 9.20
N ALA A 85 0.19 -20.08 8.03
CA ALA A 85 0.65 -19.12 7.02
C ALA A 85 0.49 -17.69 7.53
N ILE A 86 -0.63 -17.39 8.20
CA ILE A 86 -0.87 -16.09 8.84
C ILE A 86 0.18 -15.82 9.92
N LEU A 87 0.43 -16.81 10.79
CA LEU A 87 1.43 -16.69 11.84
C LEU A 87 2.83 -16.48 11.28
N ALA A 88 3.21 -17.22 10.23
CA ALA A 88 4.49 -17.05 9.56
C ALA A 88 4.64 -15.64 8.96
N GLY A 89 3.58 -15.10 8.36
CA GLY A 89 3.55 -13.73 7.85
C GLY A 89 3.76 -12.68 8.96
N VAL A 90 3.04 -12.81 10.07
CA VAL A 90 3.19 -11.91 11.24
C VAL A 90 4.57 -12.02 11.87
N ALA A 91 5.06 -13.25 12.05
CA ALA A 91 6.39 -13.50 12.60
C ALA A 91 7.48 -12.91 11.70
N GLY A 92 7.38 -13.07 10.39
CA GLY A 92 8.29 -12.47 9.41
C GLY A 92 8.35 -10.95 9.54
N ALA A 93 7.19 -10.29 9.65
CA ALA A 93 7.12 -8.84 9.85
C ALA A 93 7.77 -8.39 11.16
N LEU A 94 7.60 -9.15 12.25
CA LEU A 94 8.25 -8.85 13.54
C LEU A 94 9.77 -9.08 13.49
N MET A 95 10.21 -10.13 12.79
CA MET A 95 11.63 -10.43 12.61
C MET A 95 12.37 -9.32 11.87
N THR A 96 11.73 -8.66 10.90
CA THR A 96 12.32 -7.51 10.18
C THR A 96 12.80 -6.41 11.14
N GLN A 97 12.00 -6.06 12.15
CA GLN A 97 12.38 -5.05 13.14
C GLN A 97 13.57 -5.49 14.00
N ALA A 98 13.56 -6.75 14.44
CA ALA A 98 14.66 -7.31 15.22
C ALA A 98 15.98 -7.35 14.42
N VAL A 99 15.91 -7.68 13.13
CA VAL A 99 17.08 -7.73 12.24
C VAL A 99 17.64 -6.34 11.96
N LEU A 100 16.77 -5.37 11.61
CA LEU A 100 17.18 -3.97 11.40
C LEU A 100 17.86 -3.39 12.64
N GLY A 101 17.31 -3.65 13.83
CA GLY A 101 17.90 -3.24 15.11
C GLY A 101 19.27 -3.87 15.37
N ARG A 102 19.44 -5.17 15.06
CA ARG A 102 20.74 -5.86 15.21
C ARG A 102 21.80 -5.37 14.24
N LEU A 103 21.43 -5.07 13.00
CA LEU A 103 22.33 -4.53 11.98
C LEU A 103 22.63 -3.04 12.18
N ARG A 104 22.03 -2.40 13.21
CA ARG A 104 22.13 -0.96 13.49
C ARG A 104 21.75 -0.08 12.29
N LEU A 105 20.88 -0.58 11.42
CA LEU A 105 20.36 0.16 10.28
C LEU A 105 19.25 1.10 10.76
N SER A 106 19.65 2.31 11.13
CA SER A 106 18.76 3.36 11.67
C SER A 106 18.57 4.52 10.69
N ASP A 107 19.17 4.43 9.50
CA ASP A 107 18.96 5.42 8.45
C ASP A 107 17.48 5.41 8.03
N PRO A 108 16.76 6.55 8.11
CA PRO A 108 15.32 6.59 7.87
C PRO A 108 14.89 6.15 6.46
N CYS A 109 15.76 6.31 5.46
CA CYS A 109 15.47 5.83 4.11
C CYS A 109 15.46 4.31 4.08
N THR A 110 16.53 3.68 4.57
CA THR A 110 16.70 2.23 4.58
C THR A 110 15.71 1.55 5.51
N HIS A 111 15.55 2.09 6.73
CA HIS A 111 14.69 1.54 7.76
C HIS A 111 13.21 1.65 7.38
N GLY A 112 12.75 2.85 7.01
CA GLY A 112 11.38 3.09 6.56
C GLY A 112 11.01 2.26 5.32
N PHE A 113 11.83 2.30 4.27
CA PHE A 113 11.56 1.55 3.04
C PHE A 113 11.46 0.04 3.28
N THR A 114 12.38 -0.52 4.08
CA THR A 114 12.38 -1.95 4.42
C THR A 114 11.12 -2.34 5.19
N LEU A 115 10.70 -1.52 6.17
CA LEU A 115 9.45 -1.76 6.91
C LEU A 115 8.22 -1.71 6.00
N GLY A 116 8.18 -0.79 5.04
CA GLY A 116 7.08 -0.68 4.08
C GLY A 116 6.98 -1.86 3.13
N VAL A 117 8.11 -2.36 2.62
CA VAL A 117 8.15 -3.48 1.66
C VAL A 117 7.89 -4.82 2.34
N VAL A 118 8.49 -5.08 3.51
CA VAL A 118 8.44 -6.41 4.14
C VAL A 118 7.20 -6.57 5.03
N ALA A 119 6.87 -5.56 5.84
CA ALA A 119 5.81 -5.65 6.83
C ALA A 119 4.48 -5.00 6.39
N HIS A 120 4.36 -4.64 5.10
CA HIS A 120 3.15 -4.11 4.48
C HIS A 120 2.54 -2.92 5.27
N GLY A 121 1.21 -2.77 5.26
CA GLY A 121 0.51 -1.67 5.92
C GLY A 121 0.78 -1.56 7.42
N ILE A 122 1.02 -2.67 8.11
CA ILE A 122 1.34 -2.68 9.55
C ILE A 122 2.75 -2.10 9.77
N GLY A 123 3.72 -2.50 8.96
CA GLY A 123 5.08 -1.96 8.97
C GLY A 123 5.13 -0.47 8.63
N ALA A 124 4.38 -0.05 7.61
CA ALA A 124 4.26 1.34 7.23
C ALA A 124 3.59 2.19 8.32
N ALA A 125 2.52 1.70 8.95
CA ALA A 125 1.86 2.37 10.08
C ALA A 125 2.81 2.56 11.26
N ARG A 126 3.65 1.56 11.56
CA ARG A 126 4.67 1.67 12.60
C ARG A 126 5.81 2.62 12.23
N ALA A 127 6.28 2.60 10.99
CA ALA A 127 7.29 3.54 10.49
C ALA A 127 6.84 5.01 10.64
N MET A 128 5.55 5.30 10.37
CA MET A 128 4.95 6.63 10.60
C MET A 128 4.92 7.06 12.07
N GLN A 129 4.86 6.11 13.01
CA GLN A 129 4.92 6.39 14.45
C GLN A 129 6.35 6.64 14.94
N ILE A 130 7.37 6.12 14.23
CA ILE A 130 8.77 6.28 14.60
C ILE A 130 9.30 7.65 14.15
N SER A 131 9.17 7.98 12.86
CA SER A 131 9.53 9.30 12.36
C SER A 131 8.77 9.66 11.08
N PRO A 132 8.58 10.97 10.79
CA PRO A 132 7.96 11.40 9.54
C PRO A 132 8.71 10.93 8.28
N ARG A 133 10.05 10.83 8.35
CA ARG A 133 10.88 10.35 7.23
C ARG A 133 10.73 8.84 7.04
N ASP A 134 10.78 8.06 8.11
CA ASP A 134 10.53 6.61 8.05
C ASP A 134 9.15 6.32 7.45
N GLY A 135 8.12 7.05 7.89
CA GLY A 135 6.78 6.93 7.35
C GLY A 135 6.67 7.24 5.86
N ALA A 136 7.39 8.26 5.38
CA ALA A 136 7.40 8.63 3.96
C ALA A 136 8.04 7.53 3.10
N PHE A 137 9.21 7.03 3.48
CA PHE A 137 9.89 5.95 2.75
C PHE A 137 9.15 4.62 2.85
N ALA A 138 8.53 4.33 3.99
CA ALA A 138 7.69 3.14 4.14
C ALA A 138 6.44 3.22 3.25
N GLY A 139 5.79 4.38 3.16
CA GLY A 139 4.68 4.60 2.24
C GLY A 139 5.06 4.41 0.78
N LEU A 140 6.24 4.89 0.37
CA LEU A 140 6.79 4.66 -0.97
C LEU A 140 7.09 3.19 -1.23
N GLY A 141 7.79 2.51 -0.31
CA GLY A 141 8.11 1.09 -0.45
C GLY A 141 6.86 0.21 -0.54
N MET A 142 5.90 0.43 0.35
CA MET A 142 4.60 -0.27 0.34
C MET A 142 3.82 0.02 -0.95
N GLY A 143 3.74 1.28 -1.37
CA GLY A 143 3.02 1.69 -2.58
C GLY A 143 3.61 1.09 -3.85
N LEU A 144 4.94 1.11 -3.99
CA LEU A 144 5.65 0.50 -5.12
C LEU A 144 5.52 -1.02 -5.13
N ALA A 145 5.69 -1.69 -3.98
CA ALA A 145 5.49 -3.13 -3.87
C ALA A 145 4.06 -3.52 -4.27
N GLY A 146 3.05 -2.79 -3.76
CA GLY A 146 1.65 -3.02 -4.10
C GLY A 146 1.36 -2.83 -5.59
N LEU A 147 1.88 -1.76 -6.21
CA LEU A 147 1.76 -1.53 -7.66
C LEU A 147 2.41 -2.65 -8.47
N LEU A 148 3.62 -3.05 -8.10
CA LEU A 148 4.34 -4.14 -8.78
C LEU A 148 3.56 -5.45 -8.70
N THR A 149 3.12 -5.85 -7.50
CA THR A 149 2.34 -7.08 -7.34
C THR A 149 1.01 -7.01 -8.09
N ALA A 150 0.31 -5.88 -8.04
CA ALA A 150 -0.99 -5.71 -8.69
C ALA A 150 -0.93 -5.72 -10.22
N VAL A 151 0.23 -5.42 -10.81
CA VAL A 151 0.45 -5.51 -12.26
C VAL A 151 1.04 -6.86 -12.64
N CYS A 152 2.09 -7.31 -11.95
CA CYS A 152 2.80 -8.54 -12.29
C CYS A 152 1.95 -9.79 -12.07
N LEU A 153 1.18 -9.86 -10.98
CA LEU A 153 0.43 -11.06 -10.62
C LEU A 153 -0.64 -11.43 -11.67
N PRO A 154 -1.57 -10.54 -12.07
CA PRO A 154 -2.54 -10.88 -13.11
C PRO A 154 -1.90 -11.13 -14.49
N LEU A 155 -0.80 -10.43 -14.82
CA LEU A 155 -0.06 -10.70 -16.04
C LEU A 155 0.60 -12.08 -16.03
N ALA A 156 1.19 -12.48 -14.90
CA ALA A 156 1.77 -13.79 -14.73
C ALA A 156 0.72 -14.89 -14.88
N PHE A 157 -0.47 -14.73 -14.29
CA PHE A 157 -1.57 -15.68 -14.49
C PHE A 157 -1.99 -15.76 -15.96
N ARG A 158 -2.18 -14.62 -16.62
CA ARG A 158 -2.55 -14.57 -18.04
C ARG A 158 -1.51 -15.20 -18.96
N LEU A 159 -0.22 -14.99 -18.70
CA LEU A 159 0.88 -15.60 -19.46
C LEU A 159 1.02 -17.10 -19.19
N ALA A 160 0.72 -17.54 -17.97
CA ALA A 160 0.69 -18.94 -17.59
C ALA A 160 -0.56 -19.70 -18.10
N GLY A 161 -1.51 -18.99 -18.74
CA GLY A 161 -2.71 -19.58 -19.33
C GLY A 161 -3.84 -19.86 -18.33
N TYR A 162 -3.81 -19.21 -17.17
CA TYR A 162 -4.89 -19.25 -16.16
C TYR A 162 -5.82 -18.05 -16.29
#